data_AF-A0A7V9QIA2-F1
#
_entry.id   AF-A0A7V9QIA2-F1
#
_cell.length_a   1.000
_cell.length_b   1.000
_cell.length_c   1.000
_cell.angle_alpha   90.00
_cell.angle_beta   90.00
_cell.angle_gamma   90.00
#
_symmetry.space_group_name_H-M   'P 1'
#
loop_
_entity.id
_entity.type
_entity.pdbx_description
1 polymer ?
#
loop_
_entity_poly.entity_id
_entity_poly.type
_entity_poly.pdbx_seq_one_letter_code
_entity_poly.pdbx_strand_id
1 'polypeptide(L)'
;AEPSARAVRFYVSTGLLDHPDGTGTAATYGYRHLLQLLFIKIRQREGLTLEKIKLEVTGLTGDALERRVASSLAPALGARADGVVADNGAHDAVWHRVIVAEGIELHVRDDSPASSEEAVVAMREAVRAALGRADIR
;
A
#
# COMPACT_ATOMS: atom_id res chain seq x y z
N ALA A 1 -10.17 18.60 8.88
CA ALA A 1 -11.00 18.52 10.09
C ALA A 1 -11.51 17.10 10.24
N GLU A 2 -11.39 16.53 11.43
CA GLU A 2 -11.94 15.23 11.81
C GLU A 2 -13.48 15.30 11.85
N PRO A 3 -14.21 14.26 11.38
CA PRO A 3 -15.67 14.22 11.50
C PRO A 3 -16.11 14.15 12.96
N SER A 4 -17.03 15.03 13.37
CA SER A 4 -17.66 14.94 14.68
C SER A 4 -18.66 13.77 14.73
N ALA A 5 -18.93 13.24 15.94
CA ALA A 5 -19.93 12.19 16.12
C ALA A 5 -21.33 12.56 15.60
N ARG A 6 -21.70 13.85 15.65
CA ARG A 6 -22.94 14.36 15.06
C ARG A 6 -22.93 14.24 13.54
N ALA A 7 -21.82 14.56 12.89
CA ALA A 7 -21.68 14.44 11.44
C ALA A 7 -21.76 12.97 10.99
N VAL A 8 -21.13 12.05 11.71
CA VAL A 8 -21.21 10.61 11.43
C VAL A 8 -22.67 10.13 11.47
N ARG A 9 -23.42 10.45 12.54
CA ARG A 9 -24.85 10.10 12.63
C ARG A 9 -25.68 10.69 11.50
N PHE A 10 -25.38 11.94 11.11
CA PHE A 10 -26.04 12.58 9.98
C PHE A 10 -25.77 11.83 8.66
N TYR A 11 -24.53 11.40 8.41
CA TYR A 11 -24.18 10.61 7.22
C TYR A 11 -24.90 9.26 7.19
N VAL A 12 -25.03 8.58 8.33
CA VAL A 12 -25.85 7.36 8.44
C VAL A 12 -27.30 7.65 8.08
N SER A 13 -27.92 8.65 8.73
CA SER A 13 -29.35 8.96 8.50
C SER A 13 -29.66 9.41 7.08
N THR A 14 -28.68 9.98 6.38
CA THR A 14 -28.83 10.44 4.99
C THR A 14 -28.46 9.37 3.96
N GLY A 15 -28.02 8.19 4.41
CA GLY A 15 -27.57 7.09 3.54
C GLY A 15 -26.26 7.39 2.80
N LEU A 16 -25.43 8.25 3.37
CA LEU A 16 -24.08 8.58 2.88
C LEU A 16 -23.01 7.66 3.48
N LEU A 17 -23.31 7.13 4.67
CA LEU A 17 -22.56 6.09 5.37
C LEU A 17 -23.50 4.89 5.56
N ASP A 18 -22.96 3.68 5.54
CA ASP A 18 -23.74 2.51 5.92
C ASP A 18 -24.18 2.58 7.38
N HIS A 19 -25.21 1.80 7.72
CA HIS A 19 -25.62 1.63 9.10
C HIS A 19 -24.54 0.85 9.86
N PRO A 20 -24.20 1.26 11.09
CA PRO A 20 -23.27 0.52 11.91
C PRO A 20 -23.81 -0.88 12.22
N ASP A 21 -22.89 -1.79 12.51
CA ASP A 21 -23.23 -3.12 12.98
C ASP A 21 -23.74 -3.03 14.43
N GLY A 22 -24.86 -3.70 14.74
CA GLY A 22 -25.49 -3.63 16.06
C GLY A 22 -26.37 -2.38 16.27
N THR A 23 -26.85 -2.20 17.50
CA THR A 23 -27.82 -1.12 17.83
C THR A 23 -27.49 -0.42 19.14
N GLY A 24 -27.87 0.86 19.24
CA GLY A 24 -27.72 1.64 20.47
C GLY A 24 -26.25 1.83 20.87
N THR A 25 -25.95 1.63 22.15
CA THR A 25 -24.59 1.77 22.70
C THR A 25 -23.61 0.71 22.20
N ALA A 26 -24.11 -0.40 21.65
CA ALA A 26 -23.30 -1.47 21.08
C ALA A 26 -23.02 -1.29 19.58
N ALA A 27 -23.39 -0.16 18.99
CA ALA A 27 -23.14 0.11 17.57
C ALA A 27 -21.64 0.19 17.28
N THR A 28 -21.16 -0.65 16.38
CA THR A 28 -19.76 -0.72 15.95
C THR A 28 -19.58 -0.30 14.52
N TYR A 29 -18.49 0.42 14.25
CA TYR A 29 -18.11 0.86 12.91
C TYR A 29 -16.85 0.10 12.47
N GLY A 30 -17.02 -0.83 11.53
CA GLY A 30 -15.90 -1.55 10.92
C GLY A 30 -15.14 -0.77 9.83
N TYR A 31 -14.22 -1.47 9.16
CA TYR A 31 -13.30 -0.91 8.16
C TYR A 31 -14.00 -0.22 6.99
N ARG A 32 -15.13 -0.77 6.50
CA ARG A 32 -15.89 -0.14 5.40
C ARG A 32 -16.39 1.26 5.78
N HIS A 33 -16.87 1.44 7.00
CA HIS A 33 -17.31 2.74 7.50
C HIS A 33 -16.17 3.76 7.53
N LEU A 34 -14.97 3.32 7.95
CA LEU A 34 -13.78 4.15 7.93
C LEU A 34 -13.46 4.63 6.50
N LEU A 35 -13.48 3.72 5.52
CA LEU A 35 -13.24 4.07 4.12
C LEU A 35 -14.28 5.05 3.58
N GLN A 36 -15.56 4.86 3.89
CA GLN A 36 -16.63 5.79 3.48
C GLN A 36 -16.43 7.18 4.10
N LEU A 37 -16.11 7.26 5.39
CA LEU A 37 -15.83 8.54 6.06
C LEU A 37 -14.64 9.27 5.43
N LEU A 38 -13.57 8.52 5.14
CA LEU A 38 -12.38 9.07 4.53
C LEU A 38 -12.67 9.57 3.11
N PHE A 39 -13.39 8.78 2.32
CA PHE A 39 -13.87 9.17 0.99
C PHE A 39 -14.70 10.45 1.04
N ILE A 40 -15.71 10.54 1.92
CA ILE A 40 -16.52 11.74 2.11
C ILE A 40 -15.63 12.95 2.41
N LYS A 41 -14.65 12.81 3.32
CA LYS A 41 -13.78 13.93 3.71
C LYS A 41 -12.83 14.38 2.60
N ILE A 42 -12.32 13.44 1.81
CA ILE A 42 -11.49 13.75 0.63
C ILE A 42 -12.32 14.57 -0.36
N ARG A 43 -13.49 14.06 -0.75
CA ARG A 43 -14.39 14.74 -1.72
C ARG A 43 -14.87 16.11 -1.21
N GLN A 44 -15.15 16.23 0.09
CA GLN A 44 -15.50 17.52 0.70
C GLN A 44 -14.37 18.55 0.58
N ARG A 45 -13.10 18.13 0.73
CA ARG A 45 -11.94 19.03 0.55
C ARG A 45 -11.76 19.46 -0.90
N GLU A 46 -12.17 18.61 -1.85
CA GLU A 46 -12.20 18.91 -3.29
C GLU A 46 -13.40 19.81 -3.67
N GLY A 47 -14.27 20.17 -2.71
CA GLY A 47 -15.40 21.08 -2.94
C GLY A 47 -16.68 20.40 -3.46
N LEU A 48 -16.76 19.07 -3.42
CA LEU A 48 -17.96 18.34 -3.86
C LEU A 48 -19.09 18.43 -2.84
N THR A 49 -20.33 18.52 -3.35
CA THR A 49 -21.54 18.52 -2.54
C THR A 49 -21.86 17.11 -2.03
N LEU A 50 -22.56 17.03 -0.88
CA LEU A 50 -22.92 15.74 -0.29
C LEU A 50 -23.79 14.88 -1.22
N GLU A 51 -24.63 15.49 -2.06
CA GLU A 51 -25.44 14.75 -3.04
C GLU A 51 -24.59 14.07 -4.11
N LYS A 52 -23.58 14.78 -4.65
CA LYS A 52 -22.64 14.19 -5.61
C LYS A 52 -21.82 13.07 -4.98
N ILE A 53 -21.37 13.27 -3.74
CA ILE A 53 -20.65 12.25 -2.97
C ILE A 53 -21.53 11.01 -2.76
N LYS A 54 -22.82 11.18 -2.46
CA LYS A 54 -23.77 10.08 -2.29
C LYS A 54 -23.86 9.24 -3.56
N LEU A 55 -24.00 9.89 -4.71
CA LEU A 55 -24.07 9.20 -6.00
C LEU A 55 -22.80 8.37 -6.28
N GLU A 56 -21.63 8.92 -5.97
CA GLU A 56 -20.35 8.20 -6.13
C GLU A 56 -20.24 7.00 -5.18
N VAL A 57 -20.66 7.13 -3.92
CA VAL A 57 -20.53 6.05 -2.92
C VAL A 57 -21.48 4.89 -3.19
N THR A 58 -22.71 5.17 -3.63
CA THR A 58 -23.78 4.14 -3.71
C THR A 58 -23.45 3.01 -4.71
N GLY A 59 -22.55 3.26 -5.66
CA GLY A 59 -22.12 2.26 -6.66
C GLY A 59 -20.78 1.57 -6.39
N LEU A 60 -20.09 1.90 -5.28
CA LEU A 60 -18.74 1.39 -5.03
C LEU A 60 -18.75 0.16 -4.10
N THR A 61 -18.12 -0.92 -4.57
CA THR A 61 -17.73 -2.04 -3.71
C THR A 61 -16.63 -1.63 -2.73
N GLY A 62 -16.42 -2.42 -1.67
CA GLY A 62 -15.38 -2.15 -0.65
C GLY A 62 -14.01 -1.92 -1.28
N ASP A 63 -13.56 -2.83 -2.14
CA ASP A 63 -12.24 -2.75 -2.77
C ASP A 63 -12.10 -1.54 -3.72
N ALA A 64 -13.18 -1.17 -4.42
CA ALA A 64 -13.18 -0.01 -5.31
C ALA A 64 -13.10 1.30 -4.50
N LEU A 65 -13.79 1.35 -3.37
CA LEU A 65 -13.74 2.46 -2.44
C LEU A 65 -12.34 2.60 -1.83
N GLU A 66 -11.74 1.49 -1.39
CA GLU A 66 -10.38 1.44 -0.85
C GLU A 66 -9.36 1.96 -1.85
N ARG A 67 -9.34 1.41 -3.07
CA ARG A 67 -8.43 1.85 -4.14
C ARG A 67 -8.55 3.35 -4.38
N ARG A 68 -9.78 3.88 -4.44
CA ARG A 68 -9.98 5.31 -4.72
C ARG A 68 -9.52 6.20 -3.58
N VAL A 69 -9.77 5.80 -2.34
CA VAL A 69 -9.27 6.47 -1.15
C VAL A 69 -7.73 6.46 -1.12
N ALA A 70 -7.11 5.31 -1.38
CA ALA A 70 -5.66 5.15 -1.43
C ALA A 70 -5.04 6.05 -2.51
N SER A 71 -5.58 6.03 -3.74
CA SER A 71 -5.12 6.89 -4.83
C SER A 71 -5.24 8.39 -4.50
N SER A 72 -6.32 8.80 -3.83
CA SER A 72 -6.51 10.21 -3.43
C SER A 72 -5.56 10.64 -2.30
N LEU A 73 -5.16 9.73 -1.42
CA LEU A 73 -4.21 10.04 -0.33
C LEU A 73 -2.75 9.95 -0.74
N ALA A 74 -2.41 9.16 -1.77
CA ALA A 74 -1.03 8.92 -2.20
C ALA A 74 -0.21 10.21 -2.41
N PRO A 75 -0.72 11.29 -3.05
CA PRO A 75 0.02 12.54 -3.19
C PRO A 75 0.26 13.26 -1.86
N ALA A 76 -0.68 13.19 -0.92
CA ALA A 76 -0.59 13.83 0.39
C ALA A 76 0.35 13.09 1.34
N LEU A 77 0.51 11.78 1.13
CA LEU A 77 1.51 10.93 1.76
C LEU A 77 2.87 10.97 1.02
N GLY A 78 2.97 11.86 0.02
CA GLY A 78 3.99 11.87 -1.03
C GLY A 78 5.39 11.51 -0.58
N ALA A 79 6.08 10.70 -1.38
CA ALA A 79 7.53 10.55 -1.34
C ALA A 79 8.16 10.04 -0.02
N ARG A 80 7.36 9.66 1.00
CA ARG A 80 7.84 8.94 2.19
C ARG A 80 7.11 7.61 2.43
N ALA A 81 5.95 7.40 1.81
CA ALA A 81 5.29 6.10 1.77
C ALA A 81 5.91 5.12 0.77
N ASP A 82 6.78 5.60 -0.14
CA ASP A 82 7.53 4.76 -1.10
C ASP A 82 8.42 3.71 -0.38
N GLY A 83 8.74 3.91 0.90
CA GLY A 83 9.53 2.97 1.69
C GLY A 83 8.75 1.92 2.48
N VAL A 84 7.43 2.04 2.66
CA VAL A 84 6.67 1.15 3.59
C VAL A 84 5.56 0.36 2.89
N VAL A 85 5.05 0.81 1.73
CA VAL A 85 4.00 0.07 0.99
C VAL A 85 4.55 -0.67 -0.25
N ALA A 86 5.83 -0.48 -0.59
CA ALA A 86 6.52 -1.26 -1.61
C ALA A 86 6.73 -2.75 -1.24
N ASP A 87 6.29 -3.19 -0.05
CA ASP A 87 6.48 -4.55 0.46
C ASP A 87 5.35 -5.53 0.10
N ASN A 88 4.16 -5.06 -0.31
CA ASN A 88 3.01 -5.94 -0.57
C ASN A 88 2.55 -5.98 -2.04
N GLY A 89 3.35 -5.38 -2.94
CA GLY A 89 3.10 -5.35 -4.38
C GLY A 89 4.31 -5.82 -5.19
N ALA A 90 5.11 -6.73 -4.64
CA ALA A 90 6.11 -7.50 -5.38
C ALA A 90 5.41 -8.44 -6.38
N HIS A 91 4.75 -7.87 -7.38
CA HIS A 91 4.48 -8.55 -8.63
C HIS A 91 5.73 -8.30 -9.50
N ASP A 92 6.58 -9.34 -9.59
CA ASP A 92 7.76 -9.48 -10.45
C ASP A 92 8.96 -8.55 -10.24
N ALA A 93 9.47 -8.49 -9.01
CA ALA A 93 10.92 -8.36 -8.89
C ALA A 93 11.52 -9.69 -9.37
N VAL A 94 11.94 -9.75 -10.63
CA VAL A 94 12.76 -10.86 -11.13
C VAL A 94 14.10 -10.80 -10.39
N TRP A 95 14.58 -11.96 -9.95
CA TRP A 95 15.84 -12.08 -9.22
C TRP A 95 16.78 -12.97 -10.02
N HIS A 96 18.00 -12.48 -10.29
CA HIS A 96 19.10 -13.29 -10.77
C HIS A 96 19.70 -14.06 -9.60
N ARG A 97 19.62 -15.40 -9.68
CA ARG A 97 20.31 -16.31 -8.76
C ARG A 97 21.61 -16.80 -9.39
N VAL A 98 22.72 -16.56 -8.70
CA VAL A 98 24.05 -17.01 -9.12
C VAL A 98 24.72 -17.78 -8.00
N ILE A 99 25.12 -19.02 -8.28
CA ILE A 99 25.92 -19.83 -7.37
C ILE A 99 27.34 -19.29 -7.37
N VAL A 100 27.84 -18.91 -6.19
CA VAL A 100 29.19 -18.36 -6.02
C VAL A 100 30.19 -19.45 -5.64
N ALA A 101 29.81 -20.30 -4.68
CA ALA A 101 30.59 -21.44 -4.18
C ALA A 101 29.64 -22.53 -3.62
N GLU A 102 30.16 -23.65 -3.16
CA GLU A 102 29.35 -24.71 -2.54
C GLU A 102 28.61 -24.15 -1.31
N GLY A 103 27.28 -24.20 -1.33
CA GLY A 103 26.43 -23.64 -0.28
C GLY A 103 26.29 -22.12 -0.25
N ILE A 104 26.85 -21.38 -1.23
CA ILE A 104 26.81 -19.91 -1.25
C ILE A 104 26.20 -19.40 -2.56
N GLU A 105 25.09 -18.67 -2.42
CA GLU A 105 24.32 -18.09 -3.53
C GLU A 105 24.23 -16.56 -3.39
N LEU A 106 24.27 -15.88 -4.54
CA LEU A 106 24.04 -14.45 -4.67
C LEU A 106 22.68 -14.23 -5.35
N HIS A 107 21.82 -13.44 -4.71
CA HIS A 107 20.56 -12.99 -5.27
C HIS A 107 20.65 -11.50 -5.60
N VAL A 108 20.48 -11.16 -6.87
CA VAL A 108 20.47 -9.77 -7.33
C VAL A 108 19.13 -9.47 -7.97
N ARG A 109 18.52 -8.36 -7.57
CA ARG A 109 17.23 -7.91 -8.10
C ARG A 109 17.41 -7.28 -9.48
N ASP A 110 16.53 -7.59 -10.43
CA ASP A 110 16.67 -7.20 -11.85
C ASP A 110 16.61 -5.69 -12.10
N ASP A 111 15.88 -4.97 -11.26
CA ASP A 111 15.76 -3.51 -11.30
C ASP A 111 17.01 -2.77 -10.78
N SER A 112 18.02 -3.51 -10.31
CA SER A 112 19.27 -2.96 -9.80
C SER A 112 20.28 -2.86 -10.93
N PRO A 113 21.11 -1.79 -11.03
CA PRO A 113 22.25 -1.78 -11.94
C PRO A 113 23.23 -2.95 -11.68
N ALA A 114 23.17 -3.54 -10.49
CA ALA A 114 23.93 -4.74 -10.14
C ALA A 114 23.45 -6.02 -10.86
N SER A 115 22.26 -6.03 -11.48
CA SER A 115 21.74 -7.17 -12.26
C SER A 115 22.38 -7.31 -13.64
N SER A 116 23.14 -6.30 -14.08
CA SER A 116 23.88 -6.38 -15.33
C SER A 116 24.81 -7.59 -15.32
N GLU A 117 24.87 -8.32 -16.44
CA GLU A 117 25.66 -9.54 -16.55
C GLU A 117 27.13 -9.33 -16.12
N GLU A 118 27.72 -8.19 -16.51
CA GLU A 118 29.08 -7.79 -16.12
C GLU A 118 29.20 -7.57 -14.60
N ALA A 119 28.25 -6.89 -13.97
CA ALA A 119 28.26 -6.65 -12.52
C ALA A 119 28.03 -7.94 -11.72
N VAL A 120 27.10 -8.79 -12.17
CA VAL A 120 26.83 -10.09 -11.55
C VAL A 120 28.07 -10.99 -11.60
N VAL A 121 28.76 -11.02 -12.75
CA VAL A 121 30.03 -11.75 -12.90
C VAL A 121 31.11 -11.17 -12.01
N ALA A 122 31.29 -9.85 -11.99
CA ALA A 122 32.28 -9.19 -11.14
C ALA A 122 32.02 -9.45 -9.65
N MET A 123 30.75 -9.39 -9.22
CA MET A 123 30.35 -9.71 -7.83
C MET A 123 30.60 -11.18 -7.50
N ARG A 124 30.25 -12.12 -8.39
CA ARG A 124 30.52 -13.54 -8.20
C ARG A 124 32.02 -13.80 -8.02
N GLU A 125 32.86 -13.25 -8.90
CA GLU A 125 34.32 -13.42 -8.82
C GLU A 125 34.90 -12.77 -7.56
N ALA A 126 34.44 -11.57 -7.18
CA ALA A 126 34.89 -10.89 -5.98
C ALA A 126 34.52 -11.68 -4.70
N VAL A 127 33.30 -12.21 -4.61
CA VAL A 127 32.86 -13.02 -3.47
C VAL A 127 33.58 -14.35 -3.46
N ARG A 128 33.77 -15.02 -4.60
CA ARG A 128 34.59 -16.25 -4.72
C ARG A 128 36.04 -16.00 -4.28
N ALA A 129 36.66 -14.91 -4.68
CA ALA A 129 38.02 -14.54 -4.28
C ALA A 129 38.12 -14.15 -2.80
N ALA A 130 37.05 -13.65 -2.19
CA ALA A 130 36.98 -13.41 -0.75
C ALA A 130 36.85 -14.74 0.02
N LEU A 131 36.03 -15.67 -0.45
CA LEU A 131 35.85 -17.01 0.14
C LEU A 131 37.12 -17.85 0.01
N GLY A 132 37.78 -17.85 -1.14
CA GLY A 132 39.07 -18.52 -1.33
C GLY A 132 40.21 -17.94 -0.49
N ARG A 133 40.06 -16.73 0.06
CA ARG A 133 40.97 -16.16 1.07
C ARG A 133 40.63 -16.58 2.50
N ALA A 134 39.41 -17.03 2.75
CA ALA A 134 38.95 -17.48 4.06
C ALA A 134 39.24 -18.98 4.31
N ASP A 135 39.40 -19.79 3.26
CA ASP A 135 39.75 -21.23 3.37
C ASP A 135 41.24 -21.51 3.66
N ILE A 136 41.96 -20.57 4.27
CA ILE A 136 43.27 -20.83 4.88
C ILE A 136 43.28 -20.26 6.30
N ARG A 137 42.66 -21.00 7.23
CA ARG A 137 43.20 -21.14 8.59
C ARG A 137 42.71 -22.39 9.29
#